data_AF-A0A9X0D1R3-F1
#
_entry.id   AF-A0A9X0D1R3-F1
#
_cell.length_a   1.000
_cell.length_b   1.000
_cell.length_c   1.000
_cell.angle_alpha   90.00
_cell.angle_beta   90.00
_cell.angle_gamma   90.00
#
_symmetry.space_group_name_H-M   'P 1'
#
loop_
_entity.id
_entity.type
_entity.pdbx_description
1 polymer ?
#
loop_
_entity_poly.entity_id
_entity_poly.type
_entity_poly.pdbx_seq_one_letter_code
_entity_poly.pdbx_strand_id
1 'polypeptide(L)'
;MSEGVFPSVEHYFQGMKFIPEDRARFMKGGEFDKKKETTASSAREEILKGRLAKSAGSKSGSSMYNLTLAADGLDQEVAKNRMKRALQRKFEQGPFKSLLLETGGVRQLIHIPTRGQTDFWTGKRDKKTGEIVGENTMGKLLMEVRDAMLSADCSDKYGDEESLLKDN
;
A
#
# COMPACT_ATOMS: atom_id res chain seq x y z
N MET A 1 -16.19 -3.23 13.95
CA MET A 1 -16.49 -2.01 13.16
C MET A 1 -15.89 -2.19 11.77
N SER A 2 -16.62 -1.82 10.71
CA SER A 2 -16.09 -1.82 9.34
C SER A 2 -14.93 -0.83 9.22
N GLU A 3 -13.82 -1.22 8.56
CA GLU A 3 -12.61 -0.40 8.43
C GLU A 3 -12.83 0.93 7.69
N GLY A 4 -13.98 1.11 7.01
CA GLY A 4 -14.31 2.34 6.31
C GLY A 4 -13.71 2.42 4.91
N VAL A 5 -13.98 3.52 4.20
CA VAL A 5 -13.45 3.76 2.84
C VAL A 5 -12.33 4.79 2.93
N PHE A 6 -11.16 4.46 2.39
CA PHE A 6 -10.01 5.36 2.33
C PHE A 6 -9.73 5.81 0.89
N PRO A 7 -9.46 7.10 0.65
CA PRO A 7 -9.20 7.62 -0.70
C PRO A 7 -7.92 7.06 -1.34
N SER A 8 -6.91 6.73 -0.53
CA SER A 8 -5.65 6.18 -1.03
C SER A 8 -4.96 5.27 -0.01
N VAL A 9 -3.95 4.53 -0.49
CA VAL A 9 -3.08 3.69 0.36
C VAL A 9 -2.45 4.49 1.49
N GLU A 10 -2.05 5.74 1.25
CA GLU A 10 -1.43 6.59 2.28
C GLU A 10 -2.45 7.01 3.34
N HIS A 11 -3.71 7.27 2.95
CA HIS A 11 -4.78 7.54 3.94
C HIS A 11 -5.01 6.34 4.85
N TYR A 12 -5.13 5.15 4.27
CA TYR A 12 -5.28 3.92 5.05
C TYR A 12 -4.07 3.71 5.96
N PHE A 13 -2.86 3.76 5.40
CA PHE A 13 -1.64 3.48 6.14
C PHE A 13 -1.44 4.45 7.32
N GLN A 14 -1.63 5.75 7.11
CA GLN A 14 -1.49 6.74 8.18
C GLN A 14 -2.65 6.66 9.18
N GLY A 15 -3.89 6.54 8.71
CA GLY A 15 -5.07 6.49 9.59
C GLY A 15 -5.06 5.29 10.53
N MET A 16 -4.56 4.13 10.08
CA MET A 16 -4.48 2.91 10.90
C MET A 16 -3.46 3.00 12.05
N LYS A 17 -2.61 4.03 12.09
CA LYS A 17 -1.70 4.28 13.22
C LYS A 17 -2.42 4.83 14.45
N PHE A 18 -3.62 5.36 14.27
CA PHE A 18 -4.34 6.11 15.30
C PHE A 18 -5.59 5.35 15.78
N ILE A 19 -6.11 5.78 16.93
CA ILE A 19 -7.37 5.28 17.49
C ILE A 19 -8.54 5.50 16.49
N PRO A 20 -9.64 4.73 16.60
CA PRO A 20 -10.74 4.79 15.63
C PRO A 20 -11.30 6.21 15.38
N GLU A 21 -11.37 7.03 16.42
CA GLU A 21 -11.89 8.40 16.37
C GLU A 21 -11.02 9.28 15.45
N ASP A 22 -9.70 9.24 15.61
CA ASP A 22 -8.76 9.98 14.78
C ASP A 22 -8.59 9.36 13.39
N ARG A 23 -8.71 8.03 13.29
CA ARG A 23 -8.69 7.31 12.01
C ARG A 23 -9.78 7.79 11.07
N ALA A 24 -10.97 8.12 11.59
CA ALA A 24 -12.08 8.64 10.79
C ALA A 24 -11.71 9.93 10.04
N ARG A 25 -10.75 10.71 10.53
CA ARG A 25 -10.26 11.93 9.88
C ARG A 25 -9.48 11.65 8.59
N PHE A 26 -8.94 10.43 8.42
CA PHE A 26 -8.24 9.98 7.21
C PHE A 26 -9.16 9.28 6.21
N MET A 27 -10.41 8.97 6.59
CA MET A 27 -11.36 8.30 5.71
C MET A 27 -11.95 9.25 4.68
N LYS A 28 -12.65 8.70 3.68
CA LYS A 28 -13.35 9.49 2.65
C LYS A 28 -14.33 10.47 3.30
N GLY A 29 -14.25 11.74 2.93
CA GLY A 29 -14.99 12.85 3.54
C GLY A 29 -14.43 13.34 4.88
N GLY A 30 -13.44 12.67 5.45
CA GLY A 30 -12.71 13.08 6.64
C GLY A 30 -11.82 14.30 6.39
N GLU A 31 -11.34 14.92 7.46
CA GLU A 31 -10.53 16.15 7.43
C GLU A 31 -9.35 16.09 6.45
N PHE A 32 -8.65 14.96 6.37
CA PHE A 32 -7.46 14.79 5.54
C PHE A 32 -7.75 14.33 4.11
N ASP A 33 -9.03 14.07 3.78
CA ASP A 33 -9.52 13.88 2.39
C ASP A 33 -10.11 15.19 1.80
N LYS A 34 -10.33 16.22 2.62
CA LYS A 34 -10.94 17.47 2.14
C LYS A 34 -10.05 18.17 1.11
N LYS A 35 -10.69 18.75 0.11
CA LYS A 35 -10.02 19.58 -0.90
C LYS A 35 -9.34 20.75 -0.22
N LYS A 36 -8.08 21.03 -0.55
CA LYS A 36 -7.64 22.43 -0.58
C LYS A 36 -8.29 23.03 -1.82
N GLU A 37 -9.07 24.09 -1.67
CA GLU A 37 -9.64 24.86 -2.78
C GLU A 37 -8.51 25.23 -3.75
N THR A 38 -8.37 24.45 -4.81
CA THR A 38 -7.32 24.62 -5.82
C THR A 38 -7.92 24.29 -7.17
N THR A 39 -7.58 25.11 -8.17
CA THR A 39 -7.99 24.95 -9.58
C THR A 39 -7.22 23.83 -10.30
N ALA A 40 -6.71 22.86 -9.55
CA ALA A 40 -5.85 21.79 -10.08
C ALA A 40 -6.65 20.72 -10.83
N SER A 41 -6.03 20.06 -11.81
CA SER A 41 -6.61 18.88 -12.46
C SER A 41 -6.86 17.75 -11.45
N SER A 42 -7.83 16.87 -11.73
CA SER A 42 -8.25 15.78 -10.82
C SER A 42 -7.09 14.88 -10.35
N ALA A 43 -6.16 14.52 -11.24
CA ALA A 43 -4.99 13.72 -10.89
C ALA A 43 -4.02 14.45 -9.94
N ARG A 44 -3.84 15.76 -10.14
CA ARG A 44 -3.01 16.59 -9.26
C ARG A 44 -3.67 16.77 -7.89
N GLU A 45 -4.99 16.82 -7.85
CA GLU A 45 -5.78 16.87 -6.61
C GLU A 45 -5.58 15.61 -5.75
N GLU A 46 -5.69 14.42 -6.33
CA GLU A 46 -5.49 13.14 -5.62
C GLU A 46 -4.08 13.02 -5.02
N ILE A 47 -3.06 13.47 -5.75
CA ILE A 47 -1.68 13.52 -5.25
C ILE A 47 -1.56 14.47 -4.05
N LEU A 48 -2.22 15.62 -4.09
CA LEU A 48 -2.20 16.60 -3.01
C LEU A 48 -2.89 16.06 -1.75
N LYS A 49 -4.02 15.36 -1.89
CA LYS A 49 -4.70 14.69 -0.78
C LYS A 49 -3.83 13.62 -0.13
N GLY A 50 -3.22 12.74 -0.92
CA GLY A 50 -2.29 11.75 -0.40
C GLY A 50 -1.10 12.38 0.34
N ARG A 51 -0.57 13.50 -0.16
CA ARG A 51 0.49 14.25 0.52
C ARG A 51 0.02 14.86 1.85
N LEU A 52 -1.21 15.38 1.91
CA LEU A 52 -1.79 15.90 3.14
C LEU A 52 -1.91 14.79 4.19
N ALA A 53 -2.49 13.64 3.82
CA ALA A 53 -2.60 12.48 4.71
C ALA A 53 -1.22 12.03 5.22
N LYS A 54 -0.22 11.93 4.34
CA LYS A 54 1.18 11.63 4.72
C LYS A 54 1.72 12.63 5.74
N SER A 55 1.52 13.92 5.49
CA SER A 55 2.02 14.99 6.35
C SER A 55 1.35 14.94 7.72
N ALA A 56 0.02 14.79 7.75
CA ALA A 56 -0.76 14.71 8.98
C ALA A 56 -0.39 13.50 9.83
N GLY A 57 -0.12 12.34 9.21
CA GLY A 57 0.30 11.12 9.90
C GLY A 57 1.77 11.09 10.34
N SER A 58 2.59 12.07 9.95
CA SER A 58 3.99 12.18 10.41
C SER A 58 4.08 12.50 11.90
N LYS A 59 5.25 12.32 12.53
CA LYS A 59 5.44 12.65 13.95
C LYS A 59 5.06 14.11 14.28
N SER A 60 5.51 15.05 13.45
CA SER A 60 5.20 16.47 13.64
C SER A 60 3.74 16.77 13.29
N GLY A 61 3.19 16.15 12.24
CA GLY A 61 1.80 16.31 11.87
C GLY A 61 0.85 15.79 12.95
N SER A 62 1.11 14.61 13.51
CA SER A 62 0.25 14.00 14.51
C SER A 62 0.19 14.85 15.77
N SER A 63 1.32 15.47 16.15
CA SER A 63 1.33 16.46 17.23
C SER A 63 0.53 17.72 16.88
N MET A 64 0.68 18.25 15.66
CA MET A 64 -0.03 19.46 15.21
C MET A 64 -1.55 19.28 15.19
N TYR A 65 -2.01 18.10 14.78
CA TYR A 65 -3.43 17.77 14.64
C TYR A 65 -4.03 17.09 15.87
N ASN A 66 -3.27 16.98 16.97
CA ASN A 66 -3.66 16.30 18.21
C ASN A 66 -4.14 14.85 17.99
N LEU A 67 -3.44 14.08 17.15
CA LEU A 67 -3.78 12.69 16.86
C LEU A 67 -3.22 11.74 17.94
N THR A 68 -4.04 10.79 18.35
CA THR A 68 -3.72 9.78 19.37
C THR A 68 -3.34 8.45 18.74
N LEU A 69 -2.11 8.00 18.97
CA LEU A 69 -1.61 6.72 18.48
C LEU A 69 -2.39 5.56 19.10
N ALA A 70 -2.70 4.55 18.29
CA ALA A 70 -3.08 3.25 18.79
C ALA A 70 -1.86 2.56 19.46
N ALA A 71 -2.10 1.54 20.28
CA ALA A 71 -1.05 0.83 21.04
C ALA A 71 0.09 0.30 20.15
N ASP A 72 -0.25 -0.12 18.93
CA ASP A 72 0.64 -0.64 17.90
C ASP A 72 0.90 0.38 16.76
N GLY A 73 0.62 1.67 17.01
CA GLY A 73 0.64 2.72 16.00
C GLY A 73 2.01 2.97 15.35
N LEU A 74 3.09 2.63 16.06
CA LEU A 74 4.48 2.80 15.61
C LEU A 74 5.23 1.47 15.39
N ASP A 75 4.56 0.33 15.57
CA ASP A 75 5.18 -0.98 15.37
C ASP A 75 5.48 -1.22 13.88
N GLN A 76 6.71 -1.62 13.56
CA GLN A 76 7.18 -1.79 12.19
C GLN A 76 6.60 -3.01 11.48
N GLU A 77 6.41 -4.13 12.18
CA GLU A 77 5.81 -5.34 11.61
C GLU A 77 4.31 -5.12 11.38
N VAL A 78 3.65 -4.44 12.30
CA VAL A 78 2.26 -4.00 12.10
C VAL A 78 2.18 -2.99 10.93
N ALA A 79 3.15 -2.10 10.77
CA ALA A 79 3.21 -1.20 9.63
C ALA A 79 3.36 -1.96 8.29
N LYS A 80 4.19 -3.01 8.23
CA LYS A 80 4.29 -3.91 7.06
C LYS A 80 2.94 -4.54 6.74
N ASN A 81 2.26 -5.09 7.74
CA ASN A 81 0.95 -5.73 7.58
C ASN A 81 -0.12 -4.74 7.09
N ARG A 82 -0.16 -3.53 7.67
CA ARG A 82 -1.05 -2.44 7.22
C ARG A 82 -0.79 -2.06 5.77
N MET A 83 0.48 -1.88 5.40
CA MET A 83 0.85 -1.54 4.03
C MET A 83 0.48 -2.67 3.06
N LYS A 84 0.82 -3.92 3.38
CA LYS A 84 0.48 -5.09 2.56
C LYS A 84 -1.02 -5.17 2.30
N ARG A 85 -1.84 -5.03 3.34
CA ARG A 85 -3.31 -5.02 3.21
C ARG A 85 -3.81 -3.90 2.30
N ALA A 86 -3.27 -2.69 2.44
CA ALA A 86 -3.63 -1.55 1.58
C ALA A 86 -3.25 -1.80 0.11
N LEU A 87 -2.07 -2.38 -0.12
CA LEU A 87 -1.59 -2.74 -1.46
C LEU A 87 -2.47 -3.83 -2.08
N GLN A 88 -2.81 -4.90 -1.35
CA GLN A 88 -3.73 -5.94 -1.83
C GLN A 88 -5.02 -5.33 -2.37
N ARG A 89 -5.71 -4.52 -1.56
CA ARG A 89 -6.96 -3.88 -1.96
C ARG A 89 -6.83 -2.94 -3.16
N LYS A 90 -5.70 -2.23 -3.29
CA LYS A 90 -5.43 -1.36 -4.44
C LYS A 90 -5.21 -2.17 -5.72
N PHE A 91 -4.39 -3.23 -5.63
CA PHE A 91 -3.96 -4.02 -6.77
C PHE A 91 -4.94 -5.14 -7.13
N GLU A 92 -5.98 -5.38 -6.35
CA GLU A 92 -7.16 -6.16 -6.77
C GLU A 92 -8.01 -5.43 -7.82
N GLN A 93 -7.88 -4.10 -7.91
CA GLN A 93 -8.70 -3.25 -8.78
C GLN A 93 -7.98 -2.92 -10.09
N GLY A 94 -8.75 -2.86 -11.19
CA GLY A 94 -8.25 -2.32 -12.46
C GLY A 94 -8.06 -0.79 -12.41
N PRO A 95 -7.05 -0.22 -13.10
CA PRO A 95 -6.07 -0.87 -13.97
C PRO A 95 -4.83 -1.40 -13.23
N PHE A 96 -4.75 -1.22 -11.91
CA PHE A 96 -3.56 -1.54 -11.14
C PHE A 96 -3.24 -3.05 -11.12
N LYS A 97 -4.26 -3.92 -11.07
CA LYS A 97 -4.09 -5.39 -11.14
C LYS A 97 -3.23 -5.79 -12.33
N SER A 98 -3.66 -5.41 -13.54
CA SER A 98 -2.97 -5.76 -14.78
C SER A 98 -1.53 -5.26 -14.79
N LEU A 99 -1.31 -4.00 -14.40
CA LEU A 99 0.03 -3.41 -14.35
C LEU A 99 0.97 -4.15 -13.40
N LEU A 100 0.48 -4.62 -12.25
CA LEU A 100 1.32 -5.39 -11.33
C LEU A 100 1.64 -6.78 -11.88
N LEU A 101 0.67 -7.47 -12.48
CA LEU A 101 0.87 -8.79 -13.07
C LEU A 101 1.82 -8.77 -14.28
N GLU A 102 1.83 -7.70 -15.07
CA GLU A 102 2.81 -7.48 -16.16
C GLU A 102 4.27 -7.43 -15.66
N THR A 103 4.47 -7.16 -14.37
CA THR A 103 5.80 -7.23 -13.73
C THR A 103 6.17 -8.64 -13.27
N GLY A 104 5.40 -9.67 -13.61
CA GLY A 104 5.62 -11.07 -13.23
C GLY A 104 6.92 -11.69 -13.75
N GLY A 105 7.21 -12.89 -13.26
CA GLY A 105 8.41 -13.66 -13.60
C GLY A 105 9.66 -13.21 -12.82
N VAL A 106 10.80 -13.16 -13.50
CA VAL A 106 12.12 -12.85 -12.91
C VAL A 106 12.35 -11.36 -12.56
N ARG A 107 11.35 -10.50 -12.80
CA ARG A 107 11.51 -9.05 -12.60
C ARG A 107 11.39 -8.71 -11.12
N GLN A 108 12.44 -8.04 -10.62
CA GLN A 108 12.51 -7.54 -9.26
C GLN A 108 12.01 -6.09 -9.20
N LEU A 109 11.11 -5.81 -8.26
CA LEU A 109 10.61 -4.46 -8.00
C LEU A 109 11.45 -3.78 -6.92
N ILE A 110 11.94 -2.58 -7.22
CA ILE A 110 12.76 -1.79 -6.30
C ILE A 110 12.09 -0.43 -6.06
N HIS A 111 11.77 -0.14 -4.79
CA HIS A 111 11.30 1.18 -4.40
C HIS A 111 12.50 2.10 -4.15
N ILE A 112 12.87 2.89 -5.16
CA ILE A 112 14.06 3.73 -5.10
C ILE A 112 13.76 5.02 -4.33
N PRO A 113 14.61 5.43 -3.36
CA PRO A 113 14.41 6.69 -2.66
C PRO A 113 14.58 7.85 -3.65
N THR A 114 13.74 8.89 -3.53
CA THR A 114 13.84 10.04 -4.44
C THR A 114 15.18 10.78 -4.30
N ARG A 115 15.76 10.80 -3.10
CA ARG A 115 17.07 11.38 -2.77
C ARG A 115 17.66 10.66 -1.56
N GLY A 116 18.98 10.65 -1.46
CA GLY A 116 19.69 10.23 -0.25
C GLY A 116 19.93 8.73 -0.10
N GLN A 117 20.03 8.28 1.15
CA GLN A 117 20.25 6.88 1.52
C GLN A 117 18.95 6.09 1.50
N THR A 118 19.07 4.76 1.46
CA THR A 118 17.95 3.84 1.61
C THR A 118 17.43 3.86 3.05
N ASP A 119 16.14 3.60 3.20
CA ASP A 119 15.46 3.43 4.47
C ASP A 119 14.76 2.07 4.52
N PHE A 120 13.94 1.86 5.56
CA PHE A 120 13.12 0.67 5.75
C PHE A 120 12.25 0.32 4.53
N TRP A 121 11.69 1.31 3.83
CA TRP A 121 10.79 1.06 2.70
C TRP A 121 11.51 0.91 1.38
N THR A 122 12.68 1.53 1.24
CA THR A 122 13.37 1.74 -0.02
C THR A 122 14.60 0.86 -0.21
N GLY A 123 15.05 0.72 -1.44
CA GLY A 123 16.28 0.03 -1.82
C GLY A 123 16.92 0.68 -3.05
N LYS A 124 18.16 0.34 -3.34
CA LYS A 124 18.86 0.76 -4.56
C LYS A 124 19.73 -0.36 -5.09
N ARG A 125 19.96 -0.39 -6.39
CA ARG A 125 20.94 -1.31 -6.99
C ARG A 125 22.35 -0.74 -6.81
N ASP A 126 23.23 -1.52 -6.20
CA ASP A 126 24.65 -1.18 -6.15
C ASP A 126 25.24 -1.24 -7.56
N LYS A 127 25.98 -0.20 -7.95
CA LYS A 127 26.50 -0.07 -9.31
C LYS A 127 27.70 -0.98 -9.59
N LYS A 128 28.40 -1.43 -8.55
CA LYS A 128 29.60 -2.27 -8.66
C LYS A 128 29.25 -3.75 -8.59
N THR A 129 28.46 -4.15 -7.60
CA THR A 129 28.10 -5.56 -7.38
C THR A 129 26.82 -5.95 -8.13
N GLY A 130 25.97 -4.97 -8.47
CA GLY A 130 24.67 -5.23 -9.09
C GLY A 130 23.61 -5.71 -8.11
N GLU A 131 23.94 -5.88 -6.82
CA GLU A 131 23.05 -6.33 -5.76
C GLU A 131 22.10 -5.23 -5.28
N ILE A 132 21.03 -5.61 -4.57
CA ILE A 132 20.16 -4.63 -3.91
C ILE A 132 20.71 -4.31 -2.52
N VAL A 133 20.92 -3.02 -2.27
CA VAL A 133 21.26 -2.45 -0.97
C VAL A 133 20.03 -1.75 -0.40
N GLY A 134 19.83 -1.88 0.92
CA GLY A 134 18.63 -1.40 1.62
C GLY A 134 17.56 -2.49 1.75
N GLU A 135 16.56 -2.25 2.59
CA GLU A 135 15.57 -3.28 2.91
C GLU A 135 14.60 -3.56 1.75
N ASN A 136 14.29 -2.53 0.95
CA ASN A 136 13.35 -2.61 -0.17
C ASN A 136 11.98 -3.21 0.24
N THR A 137 11.52 -2.93 1.45
CA THR A 137 10.30 -3.55 2.01
C THR A 137 9.08 -3.28 1.14
N MET A 138 8.94 -2.06 0.58
CA MET A 138 7.83 -1.75 -0.33
C MET A 138 7.85 -2.63 -1.60
N GLY A 139 9.03 -2.81 -2.20
CA GLY A 139 9.19 -3.64 -3.39
C GLY A 139 8.90 -5.11 -3.09
N LYS A 140 9.39 -5.62 -1.96
CA LYS A 140 9.12 -7.00 -1.49
C LYS A 140 7.62 -7.23 -1.26
N LEU A 141 6.93 -6.33 -0.57
CA LEU A 141 5.49 -6.43 -0.34
C LEU A 141 4.69 -6.43 -1.65
N LEU A 142 5.05 -5.59 -2.63
CA LEU A 142 4.39 -5.60 -3.95
C LEU A 142 4.57 -6.92 -4.68
N MET A 143 5.76 -7.52 -4.63
CA MET A 143 6.02 -8.83 -5.21
C MET A 143 5.24 -9.93 -4.49
N GLU A 144 5.17 -9.91 -3.16
CA GLU A 144 4.31 -10.84 -2.41
C GLU A 144 2.83 -10.73 -2.81
N VAL A 145 2.32 -9.51 -3.00
CA VAL A 145 0.94 -9.29 -3.47
C VAL A 145 0.74 -9.83 -4.89
N ARG A 146 1.68 -9.56 -5.79
CA ARG A 146 1.69 -10.08 -7.16
C ARG A 146 1.67 -11.62 -7.18
N ASP A 147 2.55 -12.24 -6.41
CA ASP A 147 2.72 -13.69 -6.41
C ASP A 147 1.50 -14.40 -5.81
N ALA A 148 0.87 -13.79 -4.80
CA ALA A 148 -0.42 -14.26 -4.27
C ALA A 148 -1.55 -14.19 -5.31
N MET A 149 -1.61 -13.12 -6.12
CA MET A 149 -2.60 -12.99 -7.19
C MET A 149 -2.41 -14.04 -8.29
N LEU A 150 -1.16 -14.29 -8.69
CA LEU A 150 -0.83 -15.33 -9.67
C LEU A 150 -1.18 -16.75 -9.16
N SER A 151 -1.01 -16.99 -7.86
CA SER A 151 -1.35 -18.28 -7.25
C SER A 151 -2.85 -18.53 -7.20
N ALA A 152 -3.64 -17.49 -6.86
CA ALA A 152 -5.10 -17.56 -6.82
C ALA A 152 -5.71 -17.74 -8.23
N ASP A 153 -5.18 -17.04 -9.24
CA ASP A 153 -5.65 -17.19 -10.63
C ASP A 153 -5.29 -18.58 -11.24
N CYS A 154 -4.36 -19.33 -10.63
CA CYS A 154 -4.01 -20.70 -11.03
C CYS A 154 -4.90 -21.77 -10.37
N SER A 155 -5.38 -21.57 -9.14
CA SER A 155 -6.28 -22.53 -8.49
C SER A 155 -7.65 -22.61 -9.16
N ASP A 156 -8.12 -21.52 -9.76
CA ASP A 156 -9.39 -21.48 -10.49
C ASP A 156 -9.33 -22.19 -11.86
N LYS A 157 -8.14 -22.56 -12.35
CA LYS A 157 -7.96 -23.21 -13.67
C LYS A 157 -7.89 -24.73 -13.63
N TYR A 158 -7.82 -25.34 -12.45
CA TYR A 158 -7.68 -26.80 -12.28
C TYR A 158 -8.84 -27.42 -11.47
N GLY A 159 -9.96 -26.72 -11.31
CA GLY A 159 -11.09 -27.14 -10.48
C GLY A 159 -12.09 -28.12 -11.11
N ASP A 160 -11.98 -28.45 -12.40
CA ASP A 160 -13.06 -29.15 -13.15
C ASP A 160 -12.62 -30.46 -13.86
N GLU A 161 -11.55 -31.14 -13.44
CA GLU A 161 -11.18 -32.44 -14.03
C GLU A 161 -11.49 -33.67 -13.14
N GLU A 162 -11.94 -33.50 -11.90
CA GLU A 162 -12.20 -34.64 -10.98
C GLU A 162 -13.66 -35.15 -10.97
N SER A 163 -14.51 -34.71 -11.92
CA SER A 163 -15.92 -35.18 -12.00
C SER A 163 -16.21 -36.21 -13.10
N LEU A 164 -15.23 -36.54 -13.96
CA LEU A 164 -15.45 -37.43 -15.12
C LEU A 164 -14.94 -38.88 -14.95
N LEU A 165 -14.52 -39.29 -13.75
CA LEU A 165 -14.00 -40.64 -13.49
C LEU A 165 -14.86 -41.49 -12.52
N LYS A 166 -16.10 -41.08 -12.27
CA LYS A 166 -17.03 -41.85 -11.41
C LYS A 166 -18.27 -42.31 -12.19
N ASP A 167 -18.07 -42.94 -13.33
CA ASP A 167 -19.07 -43.80 -13.97
C ASP A 167 -18.34 -44.85 -14.83
N ASN A 168 -17.88 -45.93 -14.19
CA ASN A 168 -17.56 -47.21 -14.81
C ASN A 168 -17.84 -48.33 -13.81
#